data_AF-A0A3M1WWM3-F1
#
_entry.id   AF-A0A3M1WWM3-F1
#
_cell.length_a   1.000
_cell.length_b   1.000
_cell.length_c   1.000
_cell.angle_alpha   90.00
_cell.angle_beta   90.00
_cell.angle_gamma   90.00
#
_symmetry.space_group_name_H-M   'P 1'
#
loop_
_entity.id
_entity.type
_entity.pdbx_description
1 polymer ?
#
loop_
_entity_poly.entity_id
_entity_poly.type
_entity_poly.pdbx_seq_one_letter_code
_entity_poly.pdbx_strand_id
1 'polypeptide(L)'
;MENVEAQSPEAAHEEGGGVPSAATGNNLAIQQALAAAKAEVAGKTAPPSKPTIEALGEVGDPVLEGEGNHQGLSWQQTLAELPEPAKKLLANMRADYTRKTQALAEERRKYEQALTQAQAQTEGLLSSDFMKSLREAPSGDDQAPPTVDPFDPSSIQKAIDWHVNQRVKAQMQELLSPVEKAQELYKNQQAVLRFKAENPDIDRNSPHFDKELTIAVAKKLKETPGLRLADAYWIVKGQRLQARQAEADAEMQRYRDEAKRAGLKIGGARRAGAEPEVPD
;
A
#
# COMPACT_ATOMS: atom_id res chain seq x y z
N MET A 1 69.42 3.67 21.73
CA MET A 1 69.30 4.91 20.95
C MET A 1 68.28 5.75 21.71
N GLU A 2 68.72 6.38 22.80
CA GLU A 2 69.10 7.81 22.84
C GLU A 2 67.91 8.71 22.44
N ASN A 3 67.24 9.31 23.44
CA ASN A 3 67.40 10.71 23.91
C ASN A 3 66.79 11.70 22.90
N VAL A 4 65.92 12.67 23.20
CA VAL A 4 65.92 13.77 24.20
C VAL A 4 64.45 14.30 24.21
N GLU A 5 63.73 14.53 25.34
CA GLU A 5 63.66 15.79 26.13
C GLU A 5 63.41 17.05 25.24
N ALA A 6 62.66 18.10 25.53
CA ALA A 6 61.59 18.47 26.46
C ALA A 6 61.04 19.83 25.96
N GLN A 7 60.13 20.40 26.74
CA GLN A 7 59.92 21.85 26.95
C GLN A 7 59.11 22.67 25.95
N SER A 8 57.90 23.05 26.42
CA SER A 8 57.26 24.35 26.20
C SER A 8 58.19 25.51 26.61
N PRO A 9 58.00 26.76 26.12
CA PRO A 9 57.06 27.68 26.81
C PRO A 9 56.36 28.76 25.95
N GLU A 10 55.23 29.20 26.49
CA GLU A 10 54.67 30.56 26.70
C GLU A 10 55.23 31.85 26.03
N ALA A 11 54.30 32.81 25.83
CA ALA A 11 54.42 34.25 25.56
C ALA A 11 54.68 34.69 24.10
N ALA A 12 54.34 35.90 23.62
CA ALA A 12 53.31 36.93 23.82
C ALA A 12 53.68 38.05 22.80
N HIS A 13 52.68 38.75 22.26
CA HIS A 13 52.68 40.12 21.70
C HIS A 13 53.86 40.70 20.86
N GLU A 14 53.52 41.20 19.65
CA GLU A 14 53.77 42.57 19.08
C GLU A 14 53.71 42.51 17.53
N GLU A 15 52.73 43.15 16.89
CA GLU A 15 52.76 44.51 16.29
C GLU A 15 53.59 44.64 14.98
N GLY A 16 52.92 45.11 13.91
CA GLY A 16 53.45 46.19 13.07
C GLY A 16 54.06 45.88 11.69
N GLY A 17 53.36 46.32 10.63
CA GLY A 17 53.92 46.80 9.34
C GLY A 17 54.15 45.73 8.25
N GLY A 18 53.66 45.82 7.00
CA GLY A 18 53.07 46.91 6.24
C GLY A 18 53.76 47.02 4.87
N VAL A 19 53.21 46.43 3.80
CA VAL A 19 53.48 46.77 2.38
C VAL A 19 52.38 46.15 1.46
N PRO A 20 52.12 46.65 0.24
CA PRO A 20 51.18 47.74 -0.02
C PRO A 20 49.98 47.35 -0.90
N SER A 21 48.97 48.22 -0.84
CA SER A 21 47.79 48.33 -1.71
C SER A 21 48.16 48.37 -3.19
N ALA A 22 47.77 47.35 -3.96
CA ALA A 22 47.79 47.34 -5.43
C ALA A 22 46.72 46.42 -6.06
N ALA A 23 45.57 46.22 -5.40
CA ALA A 23 44.57 45.22 -5.81
C ALA A 23 43.23 45.80 -6.33
N THR A 24 43.16 47.10 -6.66
CA THR A 24 41.90 47.73 -7.12
C THR A 24 41.81 47.85 -8.65
N GLY A 25 42.93 47.77 -9.38
CA GLY A 25 42.92 47.90 -10.86
C GLY A 25 42.48 46.64 -11.62
N ASN A 26 42.78 45.45 -11.10
CA ASN A 26 42.52 44.19 -11.81
C ASN A 26 41.05 43.75 -11.78
N ASN A 27 40.28 44.17 -10.76
CA ASN A 27 38.88 43.78 -10.66
C ASN A 27 37.97 44.49 -11.69
N LEU A 28 38.31 45.71 -12.11
CA LEU A 28 37.51 46.42 -13.11
C LEU A 28 37.72 45.87 -14.52
N ALA A 29 38.97 45.51 -14.86
CA ALA A 29 39.29 44.88 -16.15
C ALA A 29 38.64 43.49 -16.28
N ILE A 30 38.63 42.71 -15.19
CA ILE A 30 37.96 41.40 -15.16
C ILE A 30 36.43 41.58 -15.27
N GLN A 31 35.85 42.58 -14.61
CA GLN A 31 34.40 42.85 -14.72
C GLN A 31 34.00 43.36 -16.11
N GLN A 32 34.83 44.18 -16.76
CA GLN A 32 34.58 44.64 -18.14
C GLN A 32 34.76 43.52 -19.16
N ALA A 33 35.74 42.62 -18.98
CA ALA A 33 35.90 41.43 -19.81
C ALA A 33 34.72 40.45 -19.62
N LEU A 34 34.21 40.29 -18.40
CA LEU A 34 33.04 39.47 -18.13
C LEU A 34 31.77 40.09 -18.73
N ALA A 35 31.62 41.42 -18.70
CA ALA A 35 30.51 42.13 -19.32
C ALA A 35 30.55 42.07 -20.85
N ALA A 36 31.74 42.18 -21.46
CA ALA A 36 31.94 42.03 -22.89
C ALA A 36 31.68 40.59 -23.35
N ALA A 37 32.14 39.58 -22.60
CA ALA A 37 31.82 38.18 -22.88
C ALA A 37 30.32 37.87 -22.73
N LYS A 38 29.64 38.51 -21.77
CA LYS A 38 28.18 38.39 -21.61
C LYS A 38 27.40 39.09 -22.73
N ALA A 39 27.93 40.17 -23.29
CA ALA A 39 27.37 40.86 -24.44
C ALA A 39 27.61 40.11 -25.77
N GLU A 40 28.77 39.44 -25.92
CA GLU A 40 29.08 38.66 -27.12
C GLU A 40 28.28 37.35 -27.18
N VAL A 41 27.96 36.74 -26.03
CA VAL A 41 27.05 35.59 -25.93
C VAL A 41 25.59 36.00 -26.15
N ALA A 42 25.22 37.26 -25.89
CA ALA A 42 23.88 37.78 -26.16
C ALA A 42 23.66 38.15 -27.65
N GLY A 43 24.72 38.32 -28.44
CA GLY A 43 24.65 38.70 -29.86
C GLY A 43 24.57 37.55 -30.87
N LYS A 44 24.75 36.30 -30.43
CA LYS A 44 24.71 35.12 -31.32
C LYS A 44 23.38 34.39 -31.18
N THR A 45 22.44 34.80 -32.04
CA THR A 45 21.25 34.06 -32.49
C THR A 45 20.64 33.13 -31.44
N ALA A 46 19.68 33.68 -30.69
CA ALA A 46 18.71 32.89 -29.95
C ALA A 46 18.14 31.79 -30.86
N PRO A 47 18.15 30.51 -30.43
CA PRO A 47 17.35 29.50 -31.11
C PRO A 47 15.88 29.95 -31.09
N PRO A 48 15.09 29.70 -32.15
CA PRO A 48 13.68 30.08 -32.17
C PRO A 48 13.02 29.55 -30.90
N SER A 49 12.42 30.46 -30.15
CA SER A 49 11.64 30.20 -28.94
C SER A 49 10.79 28.95 -29.16
N LYS A 50 11.08 27.88 -28.42
CA LYS A 50 10.18 26.74 -28.33
C LYS A 50 8.82 27.31 -27.88
N PRO A 51 7.72 27.06 -28.59
CA PRO A 51 6.42 27.53 -28.15
C PRO A 51 6.15 26.95 -26.75
N THR A 52 5.93 27.83 -25.78
CA THR A 52 5.49 27.47 -24.43
C THR A 52 4.12 26.78 -24.54
N ILE A 53 3.85 25.78 -23.69
CA ILE A 53 2.63 24.96 -23.73
C ILE A 53 1.35 25.82 -23.68
N GLU A 54 1.41 26.98 -23.02
CA GLU A 54 0.31 27.95 -22.93
C GLU A 54 -0.09 28.56 -24.29
N ALA A 55 0.85 28.68 -25.25
CA ALA A 55 0.58 29.23 -26.58
C ALA A 55 -0.02 28.21 -27.57
N LEU A 56 -0.10 26.92 -27.20
CA LEU A 56 -0.69 25.86 -28.02
C LEU A 56 -2.16 25.54 -27.65
N GLY A 57 -2.67 26.11 -26.55
CA GLY A 57 -4.03 25.84 -26.05
C GLY A 57 -5.13 26.74 -26.62
N GLU A 58 -4.79 27.72 -27.47
CA GLU A 58 -5.72 28.77 -27.93
C GLU A 58 -6.17 28.61 -29.40
N VAL A 59 -6.06 27.41 -29.99
CA VAL A 59 -6.65 27.11 -31.30
C VAL A 59 -8.02 26.48 -31.07
N GLY A 60 -9.01 27.33 -30.79
CA GLY A 60 -10.42 26.95 -30.59
C GLY A 60 -11.07 26.54 -31.92
N ASP A 61 -10.75 25.34 -32.38
CA ASP A 61 -11.42 24.71 -33.52
C ASP A 61 -12.50 23.76 -32.98
N PRO A 62 -13.80 24.03 -33.17
CA PRO A 62 -14.90 23.27 -32.54
C PRO A 62 -14.94 21.79 -32.97
N VAL A 63 -14.18 21.41 -34.00
CA VAL A 63 -14.00 20.02 -34.45
C VAL A 63 -13.02 19.25 -33.57
N LEU A 64 -12.02 19.92 -32.98
CA LEU A 64 -11.00 19.30 -32.12
C LEU A 64 -11.43 19.18 -30.65
N GLU A 65 -12.44 19.96 -30.24
CA GLU A 65 -12.98 19.98 -28.88
C GLU A 65 -14.12 18.96 -28.65
N GLY A 66 -14.55 18.25 -29.69
CA GLY A 66 -15.55 17.20 -29.58
C GLY A 66 -14.98 15.91 -29.00
N GLU A 67 -15.46 15.47 -27.84
CA GLU A 67 -15.20 14.13 -27.26
C GLU A 67 -15.89 13.00 -28.06
N GLY A 68 -15.77 13.01 -29.38
CA GLY A 68 -16.37 12.04 -30.29
C GLY A 68 -15.34 11.06 -30.80
N ASN A 69 -15.57 9.76 -30.58
CA ASN A 69 -14.79 8.70 -31.22
C ASN A 69 -15.09 8.74 -32.73
N HIS A 70 -14.25 9.40 -33.54
CA HIS A 70 -14.42 9.54 -34.99
C HIS A 70 -14.15 8.19 -35.71
N GLN A 71 -15.04 7.22 -35.50
CA GLN A 71 -14.98 5.92 -36.17
C GLN A 71 -15.50 6.06 -37.61
N GLY A 72 -14.60 5.94 -38.59
CA GLY A 72 -14.97 5.94 -40.01
C GLY A 72 -13.91 6.51 -40.95
N LEU A 73 -12.94 7.30 -40.46
CA LEU A 73 -11.83 7.77 -41.28
C LEU A 73 -10.71 6.73 -41.32
N SER A 74 -10.29 6.34 -42.52
CA SER A 74 -9.12 5.48 -42.66
C SER A 74 -7.85 6.31 -42.41
N TRP A 75 -7.11 5.93 -41.37
CA TRP A 75 -5.91 6.63 -40.91
C TRP A 75 -4.85 6.82 -42.01
N GLN A 76 -4.73 5.86 -42.93
CA GLN A 76 -3.76 5.94 -44.02
C GLN A 76 -4.18 6.96 -45.10
N GLN A 77 -5.47 7.11 -45.40
CA GLN A 77 -5.94 8.07 -46.41
C GLN A 77 -5.80 9.52 -45.92
N THR A 78 -6.19 9.79 -44.66
CA THR A 78 -6.00 11.11 -44.06
C THR A 78 -4.52 11.46 -43.95
N LEU A 79 -3.66 10.52 -43.54
CA LEU A 79 -2.22 10.75 -43.55
C LEU A 79 -1.68 11.06 -44.93
N ALA A 80 -2.22 10.50 -46.02
CA ALA A 80 -1.74 10.75 -47.38
C ALA A 80 -2.07 12.17 -47.85
N GLU A 81 -3.27 12.68 -47.54
CA GLU A 81 -3.74 14.03 -47.90
C GLU A 81 -3.11 15.16 -47.07
N LEU A 82 -2.51 14.85 -45.91
CA LEU A 82 -1.85 15.86 -45.09
C LEU A 82 -0.62 16.48 -45.78
N PRO A 83 -0.38 17.79 -45.62
CA PRO A 83 0.84 18.44 -46.10
C PRO A 83 2.08 17.88 -45.38
N GLU A 84 3.21 17.82 -46.09
CA GLU A 84 4.46 17.25 -45.58
C GLU A 84 4.97 17.76 -44.22
N PRO A 85 4.88 19.06 -43.87
CA PRO A 85 5.20 19.53 -42.52
C PRO A 85 4.31 18.91 -41.43
N ALA A 86 3.02 18.69 -41.71
CA ALA A 86 2.09 18.09 -40.76
C ALA A 86 2.38 16.59 -40.56
N LYS A 87 2.78 15.87 -41.61
CA LYS A 87 3.25 14.47 -41.52
C LYS A 87 4.47 14.35 -40.60
N LYS A 88 5.44 15.27 -40.72
CA LYS A 88 6.64 15.31 -39.86
C LYS A 88 6.31 15.63 -38.40
N LEU A 89 5.40 16.58 -38.15
CA LEU A 89 4.92 16.87 -36.81
C LEU A 89 4.24 15.66 -36.16
N LEU A 90 3.37 14.97 -36.90
CA LEU A 90 2.64 13.81 -36.39
C LEU A 90 3.56 12.62 -36.11
N ALA A 91 4.59 12.43 -36.93
CA ALA A 91 5.65 11.45 -36.67
C ALA A 91 6.43 11.76 -35.39
N ASN A 92 6.78 13.03 -35.15
CA ASN A 92 7.42 13.47 -33.90
C ASN A 92 6.50 13.26 -32.70
N MET A 93 5.21 13.61 -32.81
CA MET A 93 4.24 13.39 -31.73
C MET A 93 4.08 11.90 -31.40
N ARG A 94 4.03 11.02 -32.40
CA ARG A 94 3.96 9.57 -32.17
C ARG A 94 5.23 9.04 -31.50
N ALA A 95 6.39 9.52 -31.94
CA ALA A 95 7.68 9.16 -31.33
C ALA A 95 7.74 9.62 -29.86
N ASP A 96 7.32 10.85 -29.59
CA ASP A 96 7.27 11.41 -28.23
C ASP A 96 6.25 10.68 -27.35
N TYR A 97 5.06 10.35 -27.87
CA TYR A 97 4.06 9.58 -27.14
C TYR A 97 4.56 8.18 -26.81
N THR A 98 5.25 7.53 -27.75
CA THR A 98 5.86 6.21 -27.53
C THR A 98 6.94 6.30 -26.44
N ARG A 99 7.83 7.30 -26.50
CA ARG A 99 8.85 7.55 -25.48
C ARG A 99 8.23 7.83 -24.11
N LYS A 100 7.19 8.67 -24.05
CA LYS A 100 6.46 8.96 -22.80
C LYS A 100 5.80 7.72 -22.24
N THR A 101 5.20 6.88 -23.08
CA THR A 101 4.57 5.63 -22.64
C THR A 101 5.61 4.66 -22.07
N GLN A 102 6.78 4.54 -22.72
CA GLN A 102 7.89 3.74 -22.21
C GLN A 102 8.43 4.30 -20.89
N ALA A 103 8.68 5.61 -20.82
CA ALA A 103 9.12 6.27 -19.60
C ALA A 103 8.14 6.08 -18.43
N LEU A 104 6.84 6.16 -18.70
CA LEU A 104 5.78 5.96 -17.70
C LEU A 104 5.70 4.50 -17.26
N ALA A 105 5.90 3.55 -18.16
CA ALA A 105 5.99 2.13 -17.81
C ALA A 105 7.23 1.83 -16.95
N GLU A 106 8.38 2.42 -17.28
CA GLU A 106 9.60 2.32 -16.48
C GLU A 106 9.44 2.95 -15.09
N GLU A 107 8.81 4.11 -15.02
CA GLU A 107 8.52 4.81 -13.77
C GLU A 107 7.60 3.96 -12.88
N ARG A 108 6.50 3.43 -13.42
CA ARG A 108 5.62 2.50 -12.69
C ARG A 108 6.39 1.30 -12.14
N ARG A 109 7.23 0.68 -12.97
CA ARG A 109 8.06 -0.45 -12.55
C ARG A 109 9.03 -0.07 -11.43
N LYS A 110 9.66 1.12 -11.50
CA LYS A 110 10.53 1.63 -10.43
C LYS A 110 9.77 1.86 -9.14
N TYR A 111 8.55 2.42 -9.21
CA TYR A 111 7.70 2.61 -8.04
C TYR A 111 7.27 1.28 -7.41
N GLU A 112 6.85 0.30 -8.21
CA GLU A 112 6.49 -1.04 -7.71
C GLU A 112 7.67 -1.74 -7.04
N GLN A 113 8.86 -1.63 -7.63
CA GLN A 113 10.09 -2.15 -7.03
C GLN A 113 10.43 -1.44 -5.72
N ALA A 114 10.33 -0.11 -5.68
CA ALA A 114 10.58 0.66 -4.45
C ALA A 114 9.59 0.30 -3.34
N LEU A 115 8.30 0.14 -3.67
CA LEU A 115 7.27 -0.31 -2.73
C LEU A 115 7.57 -1.71 -2.20
N THR A 116 7.93 -2.64 -3.08
CA THR A 116 8.27 -4.02 -2.69
C THR A 116 9.50 -4.06 -1.79
N GLN A 117 10.54 -3.29 -2.11
CA GLN A 117 11.75 -3.18 -1.29
C GLN A 117 11.45 -2.55 0.08
N ALA A 118 10.65 -1.48 0.13
CA ALA A 118 10.24 -0.86 1.38
C ALA A 118 9.46 -1.86 2.26
N GLN A 119 8.53 -2.60 1.68
CA GLN A 119 7.78 -3.65 2.38
C GLN A 119 8.72 -4.72 2.92
N ALA A 120 9.62 -5.26 2.10
CA ALA A 120 10.59 -6.27 2.53
C ALA A 120 11.51 -5.77 3.66
N GLN A 121 11.95 -4.51 3.61
CA GLN A 121 12.74 -3.90 4.69
C GLN A 121 11.91 -3.78 5.97
N THR A 122 10.67 -3.32 5.90
CA THR A 122 9.80 -3.23 7.08
C THR A 122 9.52 -4.59 7.70
N GLU A 123 9.24 -5.62 6.89
CA GLU A 123 9.04 -6.99 7.36
C GLU A 123 10.32 -7.57 7.97
N GLY A 124 11.47 -7.33 7.35
CA GLY A 124 12.78 -7.72 7.88
C GLY A 124 13.09 -7.06 9.22
N LEU A 125 12.82 -5.76 9.36
CA LEU A 125 12.99 -5.05 10.63
C LEU A 125 12.07 -5.62 11.71
N LEU A 126 10.77 -5.78 11.42
CA LEU A 126 9.78 -6.31 12.38
C LEU A 126 10.06 -7.76 12.79
N SER A 127 10.61 -8.57 11.90
CA SER A 127 10.95 -9.97 12.17
C SER A 127 12.37 -10.18 12.72
N SER A 128 13.18 -9.12 12.81
CA SER A 128 14.54 -9.20 13.33
C SER A 128 14.56 -9.69 14.78
N ASP A 129 15.61 -10.43 15.15
CA ASP A 129 15.74 -11.00 16.50
C ASP A 129 15.85 -9.90 17.57
N PHE A 130 16.35 -8.72 17.19
CA PHE A 130 16.30 -7.53 18.04
C PHE A 130 14.85 -7.13 18.36
N MET A 131 13.98 -7.02 17.34
CA MET A 131 12.57 -6.67 17.55
C MET A 131 11.80 -7.74 18.33
N LYS A 132 12.09 -9.03 18.08
CA LYS A 132 11.56 -10.12 18.91
C LYS A 132 12.01 -9.98 20.36
N SER A 133 13.30 -9.75 20.58
CA SER A 133 13.86 -9.56 21.93
C SER A 133 13.28 -8.34 22.63
N LEU A 134 12.90 -7.28 21.91
CA LEU A 134 12.24 -6.11 22.48
C LEU A 134 10.78 -6.36 22.84
N ARG A 135 10.08 -7.18 22.04
CA ARG A 135 8.67 -7.54 22.25
C ARG A 135 8.51 -8.59 23.35
N GLU A 136 9.42 -9.55 23.39
CA GLU A 136 9.49 -10.62 24.39
C GLU A 136 10.22 -10.19 25.65
N ALA A 137 11.12 -9.19 25.56
CA ALA A 137 11.65 -8.57 26.77
C ALA A 137 10.45 -8.06 27.55
N PRO A 138 10.36 -8.42 28.84
CA PRO A 138 9.30 -7.93 29.68
C PRO A 138 9.16 -6.42 29.49
N SER A 139 7.93 -5.95 29.31
CA SER A 139 7.61 -4.54 29.57
C SER A 139 8.27 -4.19 30.90
N GLY A 140 8.97 -3.06 31.00
CA GLY A 140 9.91 -2.73 32.09
C GLY A 140 9.36 -2.79 33.53
N ASP A 141 8.11 -3.23 33.72
CA ASP A 141 7.44 -3.50 34.98
C ASP A 141 7.78 -4.89 35.58
N ASP A 142 8.14 -5.90 34.78
CA ASP A 142 8.35 -7.28 35.29
C ASP A 142 9.82 -7.61 35.65
N GLN A 143 10.79 -6.82 35.18
CA GLN A 143 12.18 -6.92 35.65
C GLN A 143 12.43 -5.85 36.72
N ALA A 144 12.63 -6.29 37.95
CA ALA A 144 13.07 -5.40 39.03
C ALA A 144 14.32 -4.64 38.58
N PRO A 145 14.38 -3.30 38.81
CA PRO A 145 15.54 -2.51 38.44
C PRO A 145 16.80 -3.12 39.08
N PRO A 146 17.93 -3.19 38.36
CA PRO A 146 19.16 -3.71 38.93
C PRO A 146 19.50 -2.90 40.19
N THR A 147 19.74 -3.59 41.31
CA THR A 147 20.17 -2.94 42.56
C THR A 147 21.47 -2.21 42.30
N VAL A 148 21.44 -0.88 42.37
CA VAL A 148 22.61 -0.03 42.12
C VAL A 148 23.45 0.03 43.38
N ASP A 149 24.66 -0.49 43.32
CA ASP A 149 25.68 -0.26 44.34
C ASP A 149 26.52 0.97 43.93
N PRO A 150 26.48 2.07 44.68
CA PRO A 150 27.24 3.29 44.38
C PRO A 150 28.76 3.08 44.33
N PHE A 151 29.27 1.98 44.88
CA PHE A 151 30.69 1.70 44.98
C PHE A 151 31.19 0.65 43.96
N ASP A 152 30.29 -0.04 43.25
CA ASP A 152 30.65 -0.93 42.15
C ASP A 152 30.39 -0.25 40.79
N PRO A 153 31.44 0.13 40.03
CA PRO A 153 31.28 0.74 38.71
C PRO A 153 30.56 -0.18 37.71
N SER A 154 30.61 -1.51 37.91
CA SER A 154 29.88 -2.45 37.06
C SER A 154 28.36 -2.36 37.28
N SER A 155 27.91 -2.12 38.51
CA SER A 155 26.49 -2.01 38.83
C SER A 155 25.88 -0.73 38.26
N ILE A 156 26.63 0.38 38.30
CA ILE A 156 26.23 1.67 37.73
C ILE A 156 26.12 1.55 36.21
N GLN A 157 27.09 0.90 35.55
CA GLN A 157 27.04 0.67 34.11
C GLN A 157 25.79 -0.15 33.73
N LYS A 158 25.50 -1.23 34.45
CA LYS A 158 24.29 -2.05 34.22
C LYS A 158 22.99 -1.27 34.41
N ALA A 159 22.95 -0.38 35.39
CA ALA A 159 21.79 0.48 35.63
C ALA A 159 21.61 1.51 34.51
N ILE A 160 22.70 2.14 34.06
CA ILE A 160 22.70 3.05 32.91
C ILE A 160 22.22 2.31 31.66
N ASP A 161 22.79 1.15 31.37
CA ASP A 161 22.42 0.33 30.21
C ASP A 161 20.94 -0.08 30.27
N TRP A 162 20.43 -0.45 31.45
CA TRP A 162 19.01 -0.75 31.66
C TRP A 162 18.12 0.47 31.36
N HIS A 163 18.42 1.63 31.94
CA HIS A 163 17.64 2.85 31.72
C HIS A 163 17.68 3.31 30.25
N VAL A 164 18.84 3.21 29.60
CA VAL A 164 19.01 3.54 28.17
C VAL A 164 18.17 2.59 27.33
N ASN A 165 18.25 1.27 27.57
CA ASN A 165 17.48 0.29 26.82
C ASN A 165 15.97 0.47 27.00
N GLN A 166 15.50 0.77 28.21
CA GLN A 166 14.08 1.06 28.45
C GLN A 166 13.62 2.31 27.71
N ARG A 167 14.43 3.37 27.71
CA ARG A 167 14.11 4.61 26.99
C ARG A 167 14.08 4.41 25.47
N VAL A 168 15.04 3.67 24.93
CA VAL A 168 15.07 3.30 23.50
C VAL A 168 13.85 2.45 23.14
N LYS A 169 13.47 1.47 23.97
CA LYS A 169 12.28 0.64 23.76
C LYS A 169 11.01 1.49 23.73
N ALA A 170 10.81 2.38 24.72
CA ALA A 170 9.64 3.25 24.79
C ALA A 170 9.53 4.16 23.57
N GLN A 171 10.63 4.83 23.19
CA GLN A 171 10.67 5.68 22.00
C GLN A 171 10.41 4.89 20.72
N MET A 172 10.99 3.70 20.59
CA MET A 172 10.79 2.88 19.40
C MET A 172 9.36 2.33 19.32
N GLN A 173 8.75 1.94 20.44
CA GLN A 173 7.33 1.55 20.47
C GLN A 173 6.41 2.71 20.05
N GLU A 174 6.69 3.93 20.51
CA GLU A 174 5.95 5.12 20.11
C GLU A 174 6.02 5.34 18.59
N LEU A 175 7.23 5.27 18.02
CA LEU A 175 7.48 5.43 16.58
C LEU A 175 6.89 4.29 15.73
N LEU A 176 6.91 3.06 16.22
CA LEU A 176 6.44 1.88 15.48
C LEU A 176 4.93 1.67 15.57
N SER A 177 4.27 2.13 16.64
CA SER A 177 2.83 1.97 16.82
C SER A 177 1.96 2.45 15.65
N PRO A 178 2.21 3.61 14.98
CA PRO A 178 1.45 3.99 13.79
C PRO A 178 1.72 3.08 12.60
N VAL A 179 2.95 2.58 12.46
CA VAL A 179 3.35 1.69 11.35
C VAL A 179 2.66 0.33 11.50
N GLU A 180 2.64 -0.24 12.70
CA GLU A 180 1.93 -1.48 12.98
C GLU A 180 0.44 -1.34 12.68
N LYS A 181 -0.21 -0.26 13.17
CA LYS A 181 -1.62 0.02 12.87
C LYS A 181 -1.88 0.16 11.38
N ALA A 182 -1.01 0.87 10.65
CA ALA A 182 -1.13 1.01 9.20
C ALA A 182 -1.00 -0.35 8.48
N GLN A 183 -0.07 -1.20 8.92
CA GLN A 183 0.07 -2.55 8.37
C GLN A 183 -1.14 -3.43 8.66
N GLU A 184 -1.70 -3.37 9.87
CA GLU A 184 -2.91 -4.10 10.21
C GLU A 184 -4.08 -3.67 9.34
N LEU A 185 -4.27 -2.35 9.16
CA LEU A 185 -5.30 -1.82 8.25
C LEU A 185 -5.09 -2.30 6.82
N TYR A 186 -3.85 -2.27 6.32
CA TYR A 186 -3.52 -2.76 4.98
C TYR A 186 -3.82 -4.25 4.82
N LYS A 187 -3.39 -5.09 5.78
CA LYS A 187 -3.69 -6.53 5.80
C LYS A 187 -5.19 -6.79 5.84
N ASN A 188 -5.92 -6.03 6.64
CA ASN A 188 -7.38 -6.13 6.74
C ASN A 188 -8.05 -5.75 5.41
N GLN A 189 -7.61 -4.68 4.75
CA GLN A 189 -8.12 -4.28 3.43
C GLN A 189 -7.85 -5.37 2.38
N GLN A 190 -6.63 -5.89 2.31
CA GLN A 190 -6.28 -6.98 1.41
C GLN A 190 -7.10 -8.24 1.68
N ALA A 191 -7.30 -8.60 2.95
CA ALA A 191 -8.13 -9.74 3.33
C ALA A 191 -9.58 -9.56 2.86
N VAL A 192 -10.15 -8.36 2.99
CA VAL A 192 -11.49 -8.05 2.48
C VAL A 192 -11.55 -8.15 0.95
N LEU A 193 -10.55 -7.63 0.24
CA LEU A 193 -10.51 -7.70 -1.23
C LEU A 193 -10.39 -9.13 -1.74
N ARG A 194 -9.49 -9.93 -1.15
CA ARG A 194 -9.35 -11.36 -1.46
C ARG A 194 -10.65 -12.10 -1.18
N PHE A 195 -11.25 -11.84 -0.02
CA PHE A 195 -12.50 -12.47 0.37
C PHE A 195 -13.65 -12.15 -0.59
N LYS A 196 -13.77 -10.91 -1.06
CA LYS A 196 -14.74 -10.51 -2.10
C LYS A 196 -14.49 -11.18 -3.45
N ALA A 197 -13.22 -11.35 -3.83
CA ALA A 197 -12.85 -12.04 -5.07
C ALA A 197 -13.20 -13.54 -5.02
N GLU A 198 -12.99 -14.17 -3.87
CA GLU A 198 -13.32 -15.59 -3.65
C GLU A 198 -14.83 -15.83 -3.45
N ASN A 199 -15.55 -14.85 -2.92
CA ASN A 199 -16.98 -14.92 -2.60
C ASN A 199 -17.74 -13.85 -3.39
N PRO A 200 -17.99 -14.10 -4.69
CA PRO A 200 -18.68 -13.16 -5.57
C PRO A 200 -20.16 -12.93 -5.18
N ASP A 201 -20.69 -13.67 -4.22
CA ASP A 201 -22.05 -13.52 -3.69
C ASP A 201 -22.22 -12.32 -2.74
N ILE A 202 -21.13 -11.83 -2.15
CA ILE A 202 -21.16 -10.62 -1.30
C ILE A 202 -20.73 -9.37 -2.06
N ASP A 203 -20.01 -9.52 -3.18
CA ASP A 203 -19.58 -8.36 -3.95
C ASP A 203 -20.76 -7.75 -4.70
N ARG A 204 -21.01 -6.46 -4.46
CA ARG A 204 -22.11 -5.71 -5.07
C ARG A 204 -21.99 -5.62 -6.59
N ASN A 205 -20.77 -5.71 -7.11
CA ASN A 205 -20.48 -5.58 -8.54
C ASN A 205 -20.54 -6.93 -9.28
N SER A 206 -20.68 -8.03 -8.55
CA SER A 206 -20.69 -9.36 -9.14
C SER A 206 -22.09 -9.76 -9.64
N PRO A 207 -22.19 -10.52 -10.73
CA PRO A 207 -23.46 -11.02 -11.26
C PRO A 207 -24.18 -12.01 -10.31
N HIS A 208 -23.47 -12.59 -9.33
CA HIS A 208 -24.03 -13.57 -8.39
C HIS A 208 -24.36 -12.98 -7.01
N PHE A 209 -24.50 -11.65 -6.92
CA PHE A 209 -24.76 -10.94 -5.67
C PHE A 209 -26.06 -11.36 -4.96
N ASP A 210 -25.95 -11.88 -3.74
CA ASP A 210 -27.07 -12.19 -2.86
C ASP A 210 -27.26 -11.06 -1.83
N LYS A 211 -28.30 -10.25 -2.07
CA LYS A 211 -28.67 -9.12 -1.20
C LYS A 211 -29.07 -9.56 0.20
N GLU A 212 -29.79 -10.68 0.34
CA GLU A 212 -30.26 -11.16 1.63
C GLU A 212 -29.10 -11.65 2.50
N LEU A 213 -28.17 -12.38 1.89
CA LEU A 213 -26.95 -12.85 2.55
C LEU A 213 -26.14 -11.66 3.06
N THR A 214 -25.93 -10.65 2.21
CA THR A 214 -25.16 -9.46 2.57
C THR A 214 -25.81 -8.68 3.72
N ILE A 215 -27.13 -8.53 3.73
CA ILE A 215 -27.86 -7.89 4.84
C ILE A 215 -27.70 -8.67 6.14
N ALA A 216 -27.83 -10.00 6.09
CA ALA A 216 -27.69 -10.86 7.26
C ALA A 216 -26.25 -10.83 7.82
N VAL A 217 -25.23 -10.83 6.95
CA VAL A 217 -23.82 -10.66 7.33
C VAL A 217 -23.59 -9.28 7.95
N ALA A 218 -24.11 -8.21 7.34
CA ALA A 218 -23.99 -6.87 7.90
C ALA A 218 -24.68 -6.75 9.27
N LYS A 219 -25.83 -7.43 9.47
CA LYS A 219 -26.50 -7.51 10.77
C LYS A 219 -25.61 -8.20 11.81
N LYS A 220 -24.98 -9.33 11.45
CA LYS A 220 -24.06 -10.05 12.35
C LYS A 220 -22.82 -9.24 12.73
N LEU A 221 -22.26 -8.49 11.78
CA LEU A 221 -21.13 -7.59 12.07
C LEU A 221 -21.52 -6.43 12.99
N LYS A 222 -22.76 -5.94 12.93
CA LYS A 222 -23.28 -4.92 13.86
C LYS A 222 -23.54 -5.50 15.25
N GLU A 223 -24.03 -6.73 15.34
CA GLU A 223 -24.29 -7.41 16.62
C GLU A 223 -23.00 -7.76 17.37
N THR A 224 -21.92 -8.10 16.66
CA THR A 224 -20.63 -8.50 17.26
C THR A 224 -19.49 -7.66 16.70
N PRO A 225 -19.24 -6.46 17.25
CA PRO A 225 -18.13 -5.60 16.84
C PRO A 225 -16.80 -6.28 17.19
N GLY A 226 -16.05 -6.66 16.15
CA GLY A 226 -14.80 -7.43 16.28
C GLY A 226 -14.79 -8.73 15.48
N LEU A 227 -15.96 -9.18 15.01
CA LEU A 227 -16.05 -10.32 14.11
C LEU A 227 -15.52 -9.96 12.72
N ARG A 228 -14.72 -10.85 12.11
CA ARG A 228 -14.22 -10.65 10.74
C ARG A 228 -15.34 -10.90 9.72
N LEU A 229 -15.26 -10.22 8.58
CA LEU A 229 -16.23 -10.36 7.48
C LEU A 229 -16.36 -11.82 7.02
N ALA A 230 -15.24 -12.55 6.94
CA ALA A 230 -15.22 -13.96 6.54
C ALA A 230 -15.97 -14.86 7.53
N ASP A 231 -15.74 -14.66 8.83
CA ASP A 231 -16.39 -15.47 9.88
C ASP A 231 -17.89 -15.19 9.90
N ALA A 232 -18.28 -13.92 9.84
CA ALA A 232 -19.68 -13.52 9.76
C ALA A 232 -20.39 -14.15 8.55
N TYR A 233 -19.72 -14.18 7.39
CA TYR A 233 -20.25 -14.83 6.20
C TYR A 233 -20.49 -16.33 6.39
N TRP A 234 -19.48 -17.07 6.86
CA TRP A 234 -19.61 -18.52 7.03
C TRP A 234 -20.65 -18.89 8.09
N ILE A 235 -20.77 -18.10 9.16
CA ILE A 235 -21.82 -18.27 10.16
C ILE A 235 -23.21 -18.13 9.51
N VAL A 236 -23.45 -17.05 8.76
CA VAL A 236 -24.76 -16.81 8.13
C VAL A 236 -25.05 -17.85 7.05
N LYS A 237 -24.06 -18.19 6.22
CA LYS A 237 -24.20 -19.21 5.17
C LYS A 237 -24.48 -20.58 5.78
N GLY A 238 -23.80 -20.94 6.87
CA GLY A 238 -24.06 -22.15 7.64
C GLY A 238 -25.47 -22.18 8.22
N GLN A 239 -25.93 -21.08 8.82
CA GLN A 239 -27.30 -20.96 9.33
C GLN A 239 -28.36 -21.15 8.24
N ARG A 240 -28.17 -20.55 7.06
CA ARG A 240 -29.09 -20.73 5.93
C ARG A 240 -29.09 -22.17 5.41
N LEU A 241 -27.92 -22.81 5.36
CA LEU A 241 -27.82 -24.21 4.96
C LEU A 241 -28.53 -25.14 5.96
N GLN A 242 -28.34 -24.91 7.26
CA GLN A 242 -29.03 -25.65 8.32
C GLN A 242 -30.54 -25.46 8.26
N ALA A 243 -31.02 -24.24 8.01
CA ALA A 243 -32.45 -23.97 7.84
C ALA A 243 -33.05 -24.76 6.67
N ARG A 244 -32.36 -24.78 5.51
CA ARG A 244 -32.79 -25.56 4.34
C ARG A 244 -32.79 -27.06 4.60
N GLN A 245 -31.80 -27.57 5.33
CA GLN A 245 -31.76 -28.99 5.71
C GLN A 245 -32.91 -29.34 6.66
N ALA A 246 -33.17 -28.50 7.66
CA ALA A 246 -34.30 -28.70 8.58
C ALA A 246 -35.65 -28.66 7.87
N GLU A 247 -35.83 -27.78 6.88
CA GLU A 247 -37.03 -27.73 6.03
C GLU A 247 -37.19 -29.03 5.21
N ALA A 248 -36.13 -29.48 4.54
CA ALA A 248 -36.15 -30.73 3.78
C ALA A 248 -36.43 -31.95 4.67
N ASP A 249 -35.84 -32.02 5.86
CA ASP A 249 -36.09 -33.08 6.83
C ASP A 249 -37.53 -33.05 7.35
N ALA A 250 -38.08 -31.86 7.59
CA ALA A 250 -39.47 -31.68 8.00
C ALA A 250 -40.45 -32.11 6.89
N GLU A 251 -40.16 -31.81 5.62
CA GLU A 251 -40.94 -32.29 4.48
C GLU A 251 -40.88 -33.82 4.36
N MET A 252 -39.70 -34.41 4.51
CA MET A 252 -39.52 -35.86 4.51
C MET A 252 -40.25 -36.53 5.66
N GLN A 253 -40.27 -35.94 6.85
CA GLN A 253 -41.05 -36.44 7.99
C GLN A 253 -42.55 -36.35 7.73
N ARG A 254 -43.03 -35.21 7.20
CA ARG A 254 -44.45 -35.04 6.81
C ARG A 254 -44.87 -36.10 5.79
N TYR A 255 -44.06 -36.31 4.75
CA TYR A 255 -44.31 -37.34 3.75
C TYR A 255 -44.33 -38.76 4.36
N ARG A 256 -43.39 -39.07 5.26
CA ARG A 256 -43.36 -40.36 5.98
C ARG A 256 -44.60 -40.56 6.83
N ASP A 257 -45.08 -39.52 7.52
CA ASP A 257 -46.23 -39.62 8.39
C ASP A 257 -47.54 -39.73 7.61
N GLU A 258 -47.66 -39.02 6.47
CA GLU A 258 -48.76 -39.20 5.52
C GLU A 258 -48.78 -40.61 4.92
N ALA A 259 -47.62 -41.12 4.49
CA ALA A 259 -47.48 -42.48 3.96
C ALA A 259 -47.82 -43.55 5.01
N LYS A 260 -47.40 -43.38 6.27
CA LYS A 260 -47.79 -44.27 7.38
C LYS A 260 -49.29 -44.24 7.62
N ARG A 261 -49.92 -43.05 7.61
CA ARG A 261 -51.38 -42.91 7.77
C ARG A 261 -52.14 -43.58 6.63
N ALA A 262 -51.70 -43.38 5.38
CA ALA A 262 -52.27 -44.05 4.22
C ALA A 262 -52.09 -45.57 4.28
N GLY A 263 -50.89 -46.04 4.63
CA GLY A 263 -50.57 -47.46 4.81
C GLY A 263 -51.39 -48.12 5.93
N LEU A 264 -51.61 -47.44 7.05
CA LEU A 264 -52.46 -47.92 8.14
C LEU A 264 -53.92 -48.05 7.70
N LYS A 265 -54.41 -47.10 6.89
CA LYS A 265 -55.78 -47.13 6.35
C LYS A 265 -55.99 -48.28 5.35
N ILE A 266 -54.96 -48.68 4.62
CA ILE A 266 -55.03 -49.76 3.61
C ILE A 266 -54.72 -51.14 4.23
N GLY A 267 -53.77 -51.21 5.18
CA GLY A 267 -53.33 -52.46 5.82
C GLY A 267 -54.17 -52.92 7.02
N GLY A 268 -54.96 -52.04 7.64
CA GLY A 268 -55.78 -52.35 8.81
C GLY A 268 -56.99 -53.26 8.56
N ALA A 269 -57.33 -53.56 7.31
CA ALA A 269 -58.55 -54.29 6.96
C ALA A 269 -58.39 -55.83 6.79
N ARG A 270 -57.22 -56.43 7.06
CA ARG A 270 -56.99 -57.88 6.83
C ARG A 270 -56.40 -58.67 8.02
N ARG A 271 -56.62 -58.25 9.27
CA ARG A 271 -56.32 -59.08 10.47
C ARG A 271 -57.46 -59.15 11.48
N ALA A 272 -58.70 -59.23 11.00
CA ALA A 272 -59.84 -59.64 11.81
C ALA A 272 -60.64 -60.68 11.01
N GLY A 273 -60.56 -61.95 11.42
CA GLY A 273 -61.40 -63.04 10.91
C GLY A 273 -60.68 -64.05 10.01
N ALA A 274 -60.01 -65.02 10.61
CA ALA A 274 -59.82 -66.37 10.04
C ALA A 274 -59.37 -67.31 11.18
N GLU A 275 -60.32 -67.62 12.06
CA GLU A 275 -60.22 -68.76 12.97
C GLU A 275 -60.53 -70.02 12.13
N PRO A 276 -59.62 -71.02 12.05
CA PRO A 276 -59.89 -72.23 11.28
C PRO A 276 -60.80 -73.15 12.10
N GLU A 277 -62.08 -73.22 11.72
CA GLU A 277 -63.00 -74.25 12.17
C GLU A 277 -62.54 -75.62 11.63
N VAL A 278 -62.23 -76.54 12.54
CA VAL A 278 -61.86 -77.93 12.24
C VAL A 278 -63.15 -78.77 12.31
N PRO A 279 -63.58 -79.46 11.25
CA PRO A 279 -64.72 -80.36 11.31
C PRO A 279 -64.30 -81.77 11.77
N ASP A 280 -65.18 -82.37 12.60
CA ASP A 280 -65.12 -83.76 13.11
C ASP A 280 -65.09 -84.83 12.00
#